data_AF-A0A6L2PJT9-F1
#
_entry.id   AF-A0A6L2PJT9-F1
#
_cell.length_a   1.000
_cell.length_b   1.000
_cell.length_c   1.000
_cell.angle_alpha   90.00
_cell.angle_beta   90.00
_cell.angle_gamma   90.00
#
_symmetry.space_group_name_H-M   'P 1'
#
loop_
_entity.id
_entity.type
_entity.pdbx_description
1 polymer ?
#
loop_
_entity_poly.entity_id
_entity_poly.type
_entity_poly.pdbx_seq_one_letter_code
_entity_poly.pdbx_strand_id
1 'polypeptide(L)' 'MENVCCSVDTREHGFRTAERWSDENVFANRADFMPEKHPAELGVDNIRKEDAGIYRCRVDFKVAQTRNSKVNLTVV' A
#
# COMPACT_ATOMS: atom_id res chain seq x y z
N MET A 1 12.55 7.03 10.87
CA MET A 1 11.12 7.02 10.52
C MET A 1 10.98 6.13 9.30
N GLU A 2 10.22 5.04 9.38
CA GLU A 2 9.86 4.26 8.20
C GLU A 2 8.89 5.12 7.38
N ASN A 3 9.27 5.53 6.16
CA ASN A 3 8.37 6.28 5.28
C ASN A 3 7.27 5.32 4.81
N VAL A 4 6.00 5.66 5.08
CA VAL A 4 4.84 4.89 4.65
C VAL A 4 4.46 5.38 3.26
N CYS A 5 4.44 4.52 2.24
CA CYS A 5 4.09 4.97 0.89
C CYS A 5 2.58 5.21 0.74
N CYS A 6 1.78 4.31 1.32
CA CYS A 6 0.33 4.36 1.29
C CYS A 6 -0.26 3.58 2.48
N SER A 7 -1.44 3.98 2.94
CA SER A 7 -2.21 3.27 3.96
C SER A 7 -3.70 3.30 3.65
N VAL A 8 -4.40 2.25 4.08
CA VAL A 8 -5.85 2.16 4.02
C VAL A 8 -6.34 1.61 5.35
N ASP A 9 -7.20 2.37 6.03
CA ASP A 9 -7.79 1.93 7.30
C ASP A 9 -9.25 1.51 7.12
N THR A 10 -9.51 0.23 7.37
CA THR A 10 -10.84 -0.40 7.23
C THR A 10 -11.38 -0.88 8.58
N ARG A 11 -10.74 -0.50 9.68
CA ARG A 11 -11.10 -0.98 11.02
C ARG A 11 -12.42 -0.36 11.48
N GLU A 12 -12.65 0.91 11.18
CA GLU A 12 -13.89 1.62 11.54
C GLU A 12 -14.95 1.55 10.44
N HIS A 13 -14.52 1.33 9.19
CA HIS A 13 -15.35 1.46 8.00
C HIS A 13 -15.06 0.34 6.99
N GLY A 14 -16.09 -0.17 6.32
CA GLY A 14 -15.89 -1.13 5.23
C GLY A 14 -15.06 -0.52 4.08
N PHE A 15 -14.44 -1.36 3.25
CA PHE A 15 -13.52 -0.94 2.16
C PHE A 15 -14.04 0.19 1.25
N ARG A 16 -15.36 0.30 1.06
CA ARG A 16 -15.97 1.34 0.21
C ARG A 16 -15.82 2.76 0.78
N THR A 17 -15.74 2.90 2.09
CA THR A 17 -15.68 4.18 2.80
C THR A 17 -14.41 4.30 3.66
N ALA A 18 -13.43 3.43 3.43
CA ALA A 18 -12.16 3.46 4.13
C ALA A 18 -11.37 4.73 3.80
N GLU A 19 -10.72 5.29 4.83
CA GLU A 19 -9.79 6.40 4.67
C GLU A 19 -8.54 5.89 3.95
N ARG A 20 -8.13 6.61 2.90
CA ARG A 20 -6.97 6.29 2.08
C ARG A 20 -5.97 7.43 2.21
N TRP A 21 -4.71 7.09 2.42
CA TRP A 21 -3.62 8.07 2.47
C TRP A 21 -2.44 7.57 1.65
N SER A 22 -1.75 8.50 1.00
CA SER A 22 -0.54 8.26 0.20
C SER A 22 0.44 9.38 0.46
N ASP A 23 1.72 9.05 0.62
CA ASP A 23 2.78 10.03 0.84
C ASP A 23 3.12 10.75 -0.47
N GLU A 24 3.04 12.08 -0.45
CA GLU A 24 3.34 12.94 -1.60
C GLU A 24 4.78 12.79 -2.12
N ASN A 25 5.71 12.33 -1.29
CA ASN A 25 7.12 12.18 -1.66
C ASN A 25 7.46 10.80 -2.21
N VAL A 26 6.53 9.84 -2.18
CA VAL A 26 6.76 8.49 -2.69
C VAL A 26 5.91 8.24 -3.94
N PHE A 27 4.62 7.97 -3.76
CA PHE A 27 3.72 7.72 -4.88
C PHE A 27 2.73 8.85 -5.12
N ALA A 28 2.50 9.74 -4.14
CA ALA A 28 1.52 10.81 -4.24
C ALA A 28 0.17 10.26 -4.74
N ASN A 29 -0.36 10.83 -5.82
CA ASN A 29 -1.62 10.42 -6.45
C ASN A 29 -1.47 9.27 -7.47
N ARG A 30 -0.30 8.64 -7.58
CA ARG A 30 -0.05 7.54 -8.52
C ARG A 30 -0.38 6.16 -7.96
N ALA A 31 -0.64 6.05 -6.66
CA ALA A 31 -0.94 4.78 -6.01
C ALA A 31 -2.43 4.64 -5.72
N ASP A 32 -3.01 3.49 -6.07
CA ASP A 32 -4.38 3.12 -5.73
C ASP A 32 -4.43 1.70 -5.17
N PHE A 33 -5.15 1.52 -4.06
CA PHE A 33 -5.30 0.23 -3.40
C PHE A 33 -6.67 -0.38 -3.74
N MET A 34 -6.65 -1.60 -4.29
CA MET A 34 -7.79 -2.33 -4.82
C MET A 34 -8.12 -3.52 -3.90
N PRO A 35 -8.87 -3.31 -2.81
CA PRO A 35 -9.15 -4.34 -1.81
C PRO A 35 -10.07 -5.46 -2.32
N GLU A 36 -10.86 -5.20 -3.37
CA GLU A 36 -11.74 -6.16 -4.02
C GLU A 36 -11.04 -7.17 -4.93
N LYS A 37 -9.75 -6.98 -5.23
CA LYS A 37 -8.94 -7.96 -5.96
C LYS A 37 -8.62 -9.16 -5.06
N HIS A 38 -8.39 -10.33 -5.68
CA HIS A 38 -8.05 -11.56 -4.97
C HIS A 38 -6.79 -12.20 -5.58
N PRO A 39 -5.59 -11.96 -4.99
CA PRO A 39 -5.33 -11.18 -3.76
C PRO A 39 -5.53 -9.67 -3.93
N ALA A 40 -5.64 -8.92 -2.83
CA ALA A 40 -5.72 -7.46 -2.87
C ALA A 40 -4.42 -6.86 -3.47
N GLU A 41 -4.56 -5.79 -4.24
CA GLU A 41 -3.47 -5.24 -5.06
C GLU A 41 -3.24 -3.75 -4.74
N LEU A 42 -1.97 -3.32 -4.84
CA LEU A 42 -1.60 -1.91 -4.91
C LEU A 42 -1.16 -1.63 -6.36
N GLY A 43 -1.97 -0.87 -7.09
CA GLY A 43 -1.62 -0.36 -8.40
C GLY A 43 -0.79 0.92 -8.27
N VAL A 44 0.27 1.04 -9.08
CA VAL A 44 1.07 2.28 -9.16
C VAL A 44 1.24 2.68 -10.62
N ASP A 45 0.72 3.85 -10.97
CA ASP A 45 0.79 4.41 -12.31
C ASP A 45 2.11 5.16 -12.56
N ASN A 46 2.53 5.21 -13.82
CA ASN A 46 3.70 5.96 -14.28
C ASN A 46 4.97 5.67 -13.44
N ILE A 47 5.29 4.39 -13.27
CA ILE A 47 6.49 3.93 -12.53
C ILE A 47 7.77 4.55 -13.08
N ARG A 48 8.64 4.97 -12.17
CA ARG A 48 9.94 5.62 -12.46
C ARG A 48 11.10 4.81 -11.88
N LYS A 49 12.32 5.09 -12.32
CA LYS A 49 13.51 4.35 -11.85
C LYS A 49 13.75 4.53 -10.35
N GLU A 50 13.44 5.71 -9.83
CA GLU A 50 13.51 6.05 -8.42
C GLU A 50 12.47 5.32 -7.56
N ASP A 51 11.42 4.73 -8.15
CA ASP A 51 10.47 3.87 -7.45
C ASP A 51 11.05 2.45 -7.20
N ALA A 52 12.20 2.09 -7.78
CA ALA A 52 12.79 0.78 -7.53
C ALA A 52 13.25 0.64 -6.06
N GLY A 53 12.89 -0.47 -5.42
CA GLY A 53 13.22 -0.68 -4.01
C GLY A 53 12.50 -1.87 -3.36
N ILE A 54 12.81 -2.09 -2.09
CA ILE A 54 12.14 -3.11 -1.28
C ILE A 54 11.01 -2.45 -0.49
N TYR A 55 9.79 -2.89 -0.77
CA TYR A 55 8.57 -2.43 -0.11
C TYR A 55 8.12 -3.42 0.95
N ARG A 56 7.47 -2.91 2.00
CA ARG A 56 6.86 -3.71 3.05
C ARG A 56 5.35 -3.51 3.01
N CYS A 57 4.61 -4.57 2.71
CA CYS A 57 3.18 -4.61 2.95
C CYS A 57 2.95 -5.03 4.40
N ARG A 58 2.23 -4.21 5.16
CA ARG A 58 1.85 -4.46 6.55
C ARG A 58 0.33 -4.48 6.64
N VAL A 59 -0.21 -5.56 7.20
CA VAL A 59 -1.66 -5.70 7.46
C VAL A 59 -1.85 -5.92 8.94
N ASP A 60 -2.47 -4.95 9.61
CA ASP A 60 -2.84 -5.04 11.02
C ASP A 60 -4.29 -5.54 11.15
N PHE A 61 -4.50 -6.56 11.97
CA PHE A 61 -5.83 -7.10 12.27
C PHE A 61 -6.25 -6.70 13.68
N LYS A 62 -7.57 -6.59 13.92
CA LYS A 62 -8.09 -6.29 15.27
C LYS A 62 -7.77 -7.38 16.30
N VAL A 63 -7.78 -8.64 15.86
CA VAL A 63 -7.66 -9.82 16.75
C VAL A 63 -6.46 -10.70 16.38
N ALA A 64 -6.15 -10.83 15.09
CA ALA A 64 -5.04 -11.67 14.64
C ALA A 64 -3.71 -10.91 14.65
N GLN A 65 -2.60 -11.66 14.55
CA GLN A 65 -1.26 -11.08 14.45
C GLN A 65 -1.10 -10.26 13.15
N THR A 66 -0.39 -9.13 13.24
CA THR A 66 0.03 -8.35 12.08
C THR A 66 0.80 -9.22 11.08
N ARG A 67 0.39 -9.17 9.81
CA ARG A 67 1.10 -9.84 8.72
C ARG A 67 2.01 -8.85 8.00
N ASN A 68 3.21 -9.31 7.67
CA ASN A 68 4.20 -8.51 6.96
C ASN A 68 4.72 -9.30 5.76
N SER A 69 4.74 -8.66 4.60
CA SER A 69 5.33 -9.19 3.38
C SER A 69 6.34 -8.20 2.85
N LYS A 70 7.45 -8.69 2.30
CA LYS A 70 8.44 -7.87 1.58
C LYS A 70 8.32 -8.13 0.09
N VAL A 71 8.31 -7.07 -0.70
CA VAL A 71 8.22 -7.12 -2.16
C VAL A 71 9.38 -6.33 -2.73
N ASN A 72 10.11 -6.89 -3.69
CA ASN A 72 11.15 -6.18 -4.42
C ASN A 72 10.59 -5.64 -5.73
N LEU A 73 10.49 -4.31 -5.86
CA LEU A 73 10.11 -3.64 -7.09
C LEU A 73 11.37 -3.34 -7.90
N THR A 74 11.51 -4.04 -9.03
CA THR A 74 12.58 -3.79 -10.01
C THR A 74 11.99 -3.10 -11.22
N VAL A 75 12.63 -2.01 -11.66
CA VAL A 75 12.24 -1.24 -12.84
C VAL A 75 13.33 -1.43 -13.89
N VAL A 76 13.00 -2.01 -15.04
CA VAL A 76 13.92 -2.37 -16.14
C VAL A 76 13.71 -1.51 -17.37
#